data_AF-A0A959V9D2-F1
#
_entry.id   AF-A0A959V9D2-F1
#
_cell.length_a   1.000
_cell.length_b   1.000
_cell.length_c   1.000
_cell.angle_alpha   90.00
_cell.angle_beta   90.00
_cell.angle_gamma   90.00
#
_symmetry.space_group_name_H-M   'P 1'
#
loop_
_entity.id
_entity.type
_entity.pdbx_description
1 polymer ?
#
loop_
_entity_poly.entity_id
_entity_poly.type
_entity_poly.pdbx_seq_one_letter_code
_entity_poly.pdbx_strand_id
1 'polypeptide(L)' 'MPHYVYILYSAGIDSFYKGQTSDLKSRIERHNQGGEKYTKRGIPWVLVWSTEKINWV' A
#
# COMPACT_ATOMS: atom_id res chain seq x y z
N MET A 1 7.70 -4.03 -16.74
CA MET A 1 7.12 -4.89 -15.69
C MET A 1 5.83 -4.23 -15.20
N PRO A 2 4.79 -5.01 -14.88
CA PRO A 2 3.53 -4.47 -14.39
C PRO A 2 3.76 -3.68 -13.10
N HIS A 3 3.14 -2.51 -13.00
CA HIS A 3 3.10 -1.72 -11.77
C HIS A 3 1.67 -1.73 -11.26
N TYR A 4 1.50 -1.67 -9.95
CA TYR A 4 0.20 -1.59 -9.29
C TYR A 4 0.04 -0.25 -8.61
N VAL A 5 -1.17 0.28 -8.64
CA VAL A 5 -1.62 1.36 -7.75
C VAL A 5 -2.52 0.73 -6.70
N TYR A 6 -2.37 1.13 -5.44
CA TYR A 6 -3.08 0.51 -4.32
C TYR A 6 -3.53 1.53 -3.27
N ILE A 7 -4.54 1.13 -2.51
CA ILE A 7 -5.06 1.84 -1.33
C ILE A 7 -5.04 0.90 -0.13
N LEU A 8 -4.37 1.32 0.93
CA LEU A 8 -4.40 0.67 2.24
C LEU A 8 -5.26 1.49 3.21
N TYR A 9 -5.94 0.83 4.12
CA TYR A 9 -6.67 1.44 5.22
C TYR A 9 -6.09 1.02 6.57
N SER A 10 -6.01 1.97 7.49
CA SER A 10 -5.70 1.72 8.90
C SER A 10 -6.87 2.16 9.76
N ALA A 11 -7.48 1.19 10.45
CA ALA A 11 -8.54 1.48 11.42
C ALA A 11 -8.02 2.21 12.67
N GLY A 12 -6.75 2.00 13.04
CA GLY A 12 -6.17 2.56 14.27
C GLY A 12 -5.93 4.08 14.21
N ILE A 13 -5.76 4.63 13.01
CA ILE A 13 -5.58 6.07 12.80
C ILE A 13 -6.61 6.66 11.84
N ASP A 14 -7.64 5.90 11.51
CA ASP A 14 -8.70 6.25 10.54
C ASP A 14 -8.16 6.94 9.28
N SER A 15 -7.25 6.25 8.58
CA SER A 15 -6.52 6.86 7.47
C SER A 15 -6.35 5.90 6.30
N PHE A 16 -6.40 6.48 5.10
CA PHE A 16 -6.06 5.82 3.85
C PHE A 16 -4.66 6.20 3.38
N TYR A 17 -3.89 5.21 2.95
CA TYR A 17 -2.60 5.40 2.28
C TYR A 17 -2.71 4.96 0.83
N LYS A 18 -2.26 5.80 -0.10
CA LYS A 18 -2.23 5.50 -1.54
C LYS A 18 -0.78 5.38 -1.99
N GLY A 19 -0.49 4.38 -2.81
CA GLY A 19 0.87 4.17 -3.31
C GLY A 19 0.92 3.40 -4.61
N GLN A 20 2.14 3.24 -5.14
CA GLN A 20 2.44 2.38 -6.27
C GLN A 20 3.65 1.49 -5.99
N THR A 21 3.68 0.33 -6.64
CA THR A 21 4.76 -0.66 -6.48
C THR A 21 4.76 -1.63 -7.67
N SER A 22 5.90 -2.26 -7.97
CA SER A 22 5.97 -3.40 -8.89
C SER A 22 5.63 -4.74 -8.20
N ASP A 23 5.69 -4.78 -6.86
CA ASP A 23 5.32 -5.94 -6.05
C ASP A 23 4.38 -5.49 -4.92
N LEU A 24 3.09 -5.84 -5.07
CA LEU A 24 2.04 -5.44 -4.13
C LEU A 24 2.14 -6.18 -2.80
N LYS A 25 2.46 -7.49 -2.83
CA LYS A 25 2.52 -8.34 -1.64
C LYS A 25 3.65 -7.90 -0.72
N SER A 26 4.88 -7.81 -1.26
CA SER A 26 6.04 -7.38 -0.50
C SER A 26 5.85 -5.96 0.07
N ARG A 27 5.17 -5.09 -0.68
CA ARG A 27 4.90 -3.72 -0.24
C ARG A 27 3.97 -3.67 0.98
N ILE A 28 2.90 -4.46 0.99
CA ILE A 28 1.96 -4.53 2.13
C ILE A 28 2.67 -5.09 3.37
N GLU A 29 3.46 -6.16 3.20
CA GLU A 29 4.26 -6.76 4.28
C GLU A 29 5.21 -5.72 4.89
N ARG A 30 5.92 -4.95 4.06
CA ARG A 30 6.85 -3.92 4.52
C ARG A 30 6.18 -2.77 5.29
N HIS A 31 4.98 -2.35 4.89
CA HIS A 31 4.20 -1.37 5.66
C HIS A 31 3.82 -1.92 7.04
N ASN A 32 3.44 -3.20 7.11
CA ASN A 32 3.03 -3.88 8.35
C ASN A 32 4.20 -4.31 9.24
N GLN A 33 5.42 -4.36 8.72
CA GLN A 33 6.65 -4.54 9.50
C GLN A 33 7.21 -3.23 10.07
N GLY A 34 6.60 -2.07 9.75
CA GLY A 34 7.07 -0.77 10.24
C GLY A 34 8.32 -0.24 9.56
N GLY A 35 8.70 -0.78 8.40
CA GLY A 35 9.87 -0.34 7.62
C GLY A 35 9.74 1.07 7.03
N GLU A 36 8.56 1.69 7.13
CA GLU A 36 8.24 3.00 6.56
C GLU A 36 7.91 4.01 7.66
N LYS A 37 8.78 5.01 7.86
CA LYS A 37 8.72 5.97 8.99
C LYS A 37 7.37 6.66 9.12
N TYR A 38 6.75 7.03 8.01
CA TYR A 38 5.47 7.75 8.00
C TYR A 38 4.25 6.85 8.19
N THR A 39 4.31 5.62 7.68
CA THR A 39 3.16 4.70 7.73
C THR A 39 3.22 3.77 8.93
N LYS A 40 4.35 3.64 9.65
CA LYS A 40 4.46 2.74 10.82
C LYS A 40 3.40 2.97 11.90
N ARG A 41 2.91 4.20 12.04
CA ARG A 41 1.85 4.56 13.01
C ARG A 41 0.47 4.01 12.66
N GLY A 42 0.26 3.57 11.42
CA GLY A 42 -1.02 3.02 10.96
C GLY A 42 -1.06 1.50 10.87
N ILE A 43 -0.09 0.78 11.45
CA ILE A 43 -0.14 -0.69 11.49
C ILE A 43 -1.27 -1.13 12.43
N PRO A 44 -2.10 -2.13 12.06
CA PRO A 44 -2.07 -2.88 10.81
C PRO A 44 -2.75 -2.14 9.64
N TRP A 45 -2.10 -2.17 8.49
CA TRP A 45 -2.62 -1.73 7.19
C TRP A 45 -3.30 -2.89 6.47
N VAL A 46 -4.53 -2.66 6.03
CA VAL A 46 -5.33 -3.60 5.25
C VAL A 46 -5.44 -3.10 3.82
N LEU A 47 -5.16 -3.96 2.83
CA LEU A 47 -5.41 -3.64 1.43
C LEU A 47 -6.91 -3.60 1.18
N VAL A 48 -7.42 -2.45 0.72
CA VAL A 48 -8.85 -2.28 0.40
C VAL A 48 -9.11 -2.16 -1.10
N TRP A 49 -8.10 -1.78 -1.87
CA TRP A 49 -8.21 -1.68 -3.33
C TRP A 49 -6.83 -1.73 -4.01
N SER A 50 -6.77 -2.33 -5.20
CA SER A 50 -5.63 -2.23 -6.10
C SER A 50 -6.02 -2.46 -7.55
N THR A 51 -5.26 -1.88 -8.47
CA THR A 51 -5.32 -2.19 -9.91
C THR A 51 -3.93 -2.22 -10.50
N GLU A 52 -3.75 -2.97 -11.59
CA GLU A 52 -2.60 -2.81 -12.46
C GLU A 52 -2.65 -1.43 -13.13
N LYS A 53 -1.52 -0.73 -13.15
CA LYS A 53 -1.32 0.55 -13.82
C LYS A 53 -1.28 0.30 -15.32
N ILE A 54 -2.33 0.72 -16.00
CA ILE A 54 -2.38 0.71 -17.47
C ILE A 54 -1.37 1.74 -17.98
N ASN A 55 -0.44 1.29 -18.83
CA ASN A 55 0.35 2.20 -19.63
C ASN A 55 -0.48 2.56 -20.86
N TRP A 56 -0.94 3.81 -20.94
CA TRP A 56 -1.52 4.33 -22.18
C TRP A 56 -0.38 4.50 -23.18
N VAL A 57 -0.37 3.63 -24.19
CA VAL A 57 0.41 3.81 -25.43
C VAL A 57 -0.23 4.86 -26.30
#